data_AF-A0A9D5URD6-F1
#
_entry.id   AF-A0A9D5URD6-F1
#
_cell.length_a   1.000
_cell.length_b   1.000
_cell.length_c   1.000
_cell.angle_alpha   90.00
_cell.angle_beta   90.00
_cell.angle_gamma   90.00
#
_symmetry.space_group_name_H-M   'P 1'
#
loop_
_entity.id
_entity.type
_entity.pdbx_description
1 polymer ?
#
loop_
_entity_poly.entity_id
_entity_poly.type
_entity_poly.pdbx_seq_one_letter_code
_entity_poly.pdbx_strand_id
1 'polypeptide(L)'
;MCKAGSVRSVSSQSWVAIRAAFCCGITLAGWTVPGLSATVVAGTGQDHCYNYRTEIPCPRRGESYYGQDVQHSGKPAAYRDVGDGTILDLTTGLTWTKAVDGRKLAPAEAEQQAKQLRIGGFSDWRVPSIKELYSLIDFRGYTGFEPDNAEMKRVPANAIPFLNTDYFNFRYGNLRAGERYIDAQWLSSTPYVSTTMLGDKTVFGVNFADGRLKGYGYLPPGKKKVPPKRFYVRYVRGAPYGVNQFQDNGDGTITDRSSGLIWSKNDSGKGLNWAEALQYAEGAELAGHRDWRLPSAKELQYIVDYSRSPETSKSAAIDPLFNATAIRNEAGKPDFAYYWSSTTLLDGPQPGRQAVYVAFGRALGQMKGKYLDVHGAGAQRSDPKEGEPRIQGPQGDVQRVKNMVRLVRGGEKVVPEMLPVRDGKSYPEVRRVLEEQGDDLPSESLLPPRPEEGSTGKATQP
;
A
#
# COMPACT_ATOMS: atom_id res chain seq x y z
N MET A 1 5.08 -69.34 -32.64
CA MET A 1 5.71 -68.93 -33.91
C MET A 1 5.15 -67.56 -34.31
N CYS A 2 6.04 -66.61 -34.60
CA CYS A 2 5.90 -65.38 -35.39
C CYS A 2 4.86 -64.27 -35.08
N LYS A 3 5.43 -63.09 -34.76
CA LYS A 3 5.25 -61.73 -35.34
C LYS A 3 3.93 -60.94 -35.22
N ALA A 4 4.09 -59.80 -34.51
CA ALA A 4 3.96 -58.39 -34.94
C ALA A 4 2.64 -57.81 -35.49
N GLY A 5 2.29 -56.60 -35.01
CA GLY A 5 1.56 -55.60 -35.82
C GLY A 5 0.71 -54.54 -35.11
N SER A 6 1.24 -53.30 -35.02
CA SER A 6 0.60 -51.99 -35.33
C SER A 6 -0.67 -51.46 -34.61
N VAL A 7 -0.44 -50.48 -33.72
CA VAL A 7 -0.84 -49.04 -33.73
C VAL A 7 -2.28 -48.56 -34.10
N ARG A 8 -2.86 -47.86 -33.11
CA ARG A 8 -3.82 -46.70 -33.05
C ARG A 8 -5.25 -46.82 -33.57
N SER A 9 -6.20 -46.52 -32.67
CA SER A 9 -7.21 -45.47 -32.90
C SER A 9 -7.72 -44.87 -31.58
N VAL A 10 -8.18 -43.63 -31.69
CA VAL A 10 -8.69 -42.72 -30.67
C VAL A 10 -10.06 -43.19 -30.18
N SER A 11 -10.37 -43.06 -28.88
CA SER A 11 -11.77 -42.96 -28.46
C SER A 11 -11.97 -42.10 -27.21
N SER A 12 -13.12 -41.47 -27.23
CA SER A 12 -13.72 -40.48 -26.36
C SER A 12 -14.38 -41.09 -25.11
N GLN A 13 -14.55 -40.23 -24.10
CA GLN A 13 -15.64 -40.19 -23.12
C GLN A 13 -15.75 -41.29 -22.04
N SER A 14 -15.61 -40.80 -20.80
CA SER A 14 -16.47 -41.02 -19.63
C SER A 14 -16.73 -42.45 -19.15
N TRP A 15 -16.13 -42.80 -18.01
CA TRP A 15 -16.69 -43.77 -17.08
C TRP A 15 -16.62 -43.27 -15.64
N VAL A 16 -17.82 -43.18 -15.04
CA VAL A 16 -18.09 -43.10 -13.60
C VAL A 16 -17.52 -44.35 -12.93
N ALA A 17 -16.83 -44.20 -11.80
CA ALA A 17 -16.51 -45.30 -10.91
C ALA A 17 -16.84 -44.92 -9.46
N ILE A 18 -18.00 -45.43 -9.03
CA ILE A 18 -18.41 -45.59 -7.63
C ILE A 18 -17.38 -46.51 -6.95
N ARG A 19 -16.83 -46.12 -5.80
CA ARG A 19 -16.29 -47.07 -4.82
C ARG A 19 -16.63 -46.67 -3.38
N ALA A 20 -17.58 -47.47 -2.88
CA ALA A 20 -17.79 -47.95 -1.52
C ALA A 20 -16.99 -47.32 -0.37
N ALA A 21 -17.75 -46.80 0.59
CA ALA A 21 -17.31 -46.48 1.94
C ALA A 21 -16.86 -47.75 2.68
N PHE A 22 -15.63 -47.73 3.19
CA PHE A 22 -15.22 -48.59 4.29
C PHE A 22 -15.20 -47.72 5.55
N CYS A 23 -16.17 -47.96 6.43
CA CYS A 23 -16.19 -47.43 7.79
C CYS A 23 -15.03 -48.06 8.57
N CYS A 24 -14.00 -47.28 8.84
CA CYS A 24 -13.07 -47.56 9.93
C CYS A 24 -12.97 -46.30 10.77
N GLY A 25 -13.56 -46.36 11.96
CA GLY A 25 -13.56 -45.27 12.93
C GLY A 25 -12.14 -44.99 13.39
N ILE A 26 -11.57 -43.90 12.88
CA ILE A 26 -10.48 -43.20 13.53
C ILE A 26 -11.07 -41.87 13.97
N THR A 27 -11.25 -41.71 15.27
CA THR A 27 -11.48 -40.41 15.90
C THR A 27 -10.23 -39.56 15.66
N LEU A 28 -10.19 -38.86 14.53
CA LEU A 28 -9.29 -37.73 14.36
C LEU A 28 -9.79 -36.66 15.32
N ALA A 29 -9.04 -36.46 16.40
CA ALA A 29 -9.17 -35.28 17.24
C ALA A 29 -9.23 -34.07 16.31
N GLY A 30 -10.40 -33.41 16.30
CA GLY A 30 -10.61 -32.21 15.52
C GLY A 30 -9.59 -31.18 15.98
N TRP A 31 -8.60 -30.91 15.15
CA TRP A 31 -7.85 -29.68 15.26
C TRP A 31 -8.86 -28.59 14.90
N THR A 32 -9.45 -27.97 15.91
CA THR A 32 -10.02 -26.64 15.73
C THR A 32 -8.89 -25.79 15.20
N VAL A 33 -8.92 -25.47 13.91
CA VAL A 33 -8.12 -24.38 13.36
C VAL A 33 -8.42 -23.20 14.27
N PRO A 34 -7.41 -22.60 14.96
CA PRO A 34 -7.65 -21.41 15.75
C PRO A 34 -8.41 -20.44 14.86
N GLY A 35 -9.60 -20.02 15.30
CA GLY A 35 -10.35 -19.01 14.57
C GLY A 35 -9.40 -17.86 14.28
N LEU A 36 -9.18 -17.56 13.01
CA LEU A 36 -8.34 -16.43 12.60
C LEU A 36 -8.90 -15.22 13.34
N SER A 37 -8.15 -14.71 14.31
CA SER A 37 -8.48 -13.47 14.97
C SER A 37 -8.62 -12.39 13.90
N ALA A 38 -9.60 -11.51 14.04
CA ALA A 38 -9.80 -10.41 13.10
C ALA A 38 -8.48 -9.65 12.90
N THR A 39 -8.12 -9.44 11.64
CA THR A 39 -6.98 -8.63 11.23
C THR A 39 -7.26 -7.17 11.54
N VAL A 40 -6.46 -6.55 12.40
CA VAL A 40 -6.63 -5.14 12.74
C VAL A 40 -6.03 -4.26 11.65
N VAL A 41 -6.84 -3.35 11.09
CA VAL A 41 -6.33 -2.30 10.21
C VAL A 41 -5.61 -1.25 11.05
N ALA A 42 -4.29 -1.12 10.87
CA ALA A 42 -3.51 -0.14 11.61
C ALA A 42 -4.02 1.29 11.36
N GLY A 43 -4.03 2.10 12.40
CA GLY A 43 -4.29 3.53 12.33
C GLY A 43 -3.20 4.26 11.54
N THR A 44 -3.53 5.45 11.02
CA THR A 44 -2.62 6.26 10.21
C THR A 44 -1.55 6.97 11.04
N GLY A 45 -1.78 7.08 12.35
CA GLY A 45 -0.94 7.85 13.27
C GLY A 45 -1.29 9.34 13.32
N GLN A 46 -2.22 9.84 12.50
CA GLN A 46 -2.58 11.25 12.48
C GLN A 46 -3.15 11.70 13.84
N ASP A 47 -2.58 12.77 14.37
CA ASP A 47 -2.74 13.23 15.75
C ASP A 47 -3.21 14.70 15.86
N HIS A 48 -3.41 15.38 14.73
CA HIS A 48 -3.87 16.77 14.65
C HIS A 48 -4.95 16.93 13.57
N CYS A 49 -5.74 17.99 13.69
CA CYS A 49 -6.76 18.35 12.72
C CYS A 49 -6.30 19.51 11.83
N TYR A 50 -6.82 19.52 10.60
CA TYR A 50 -6.42 20.50 9.60
C TYR A 50 -7.65 21.00 8.86
N ASN A 51 -7.73 22.31 8.65
CA ASN A 51 -8.65 22.86 7.64
C ASN A 51 -7.99 22.74 6.25
N TYR A 52 -8.40 23.55 5.29
CA TYR A 52 -7.84 23.54 3.94
C TYR A 52 -6.57 24.40 3.75
N ARG A 53 -6.15 25.16 4.77
CA ARG A 53 -4.96 26.03 4.75
C ARG A 53 -3.88 25.59 5.74
N THR A 54 -4.28 25.23 6.96
CA THR A 54 -3.38 25.07 8.11
C THR A 54 -3.90 23.99 9.06
N GLU A 55 -3.05 23.65 10.03
CA GLU A 55 -3.46 22.97 11.26
C GLU A 55 -4.43 23.83 12.07
N ILE A 56 -5.34 23.19 12.80
CA ILE A 56 -6.37 23.80 13.65
C ILE A 56 -6.58 22.95 14.91
N PRO A 57 -7.14 23.51 15.99
CA PRO A 57 -7.70 22.70 17.06
C PRO A 57 -8.74 21.73 16.48
N CYS A 58 -8.79 20.51 17.00
CA CYS A 58 -9.76 19.55 16.51
C CYS A 58 -11.19 20.02 16.77
N PRO A 59 -12.02 20.15 15.71
CA PRO A 59 -13.38 20.67 15.85
C PRO A 59 -14.25 19.72 16.68
N ARG A 60 -15.34 20.22 17.25
CA ARG A 60 -16.36 19.39 17.91
C ARG A 60 -17.38 18.90 16.90
N ARG A 61 -18.15 17.87 17.29
CA ARG A 61 -19.24 17.36 16.45
C ARG A 61 -20.20 18.49 16.09
N GLY A 62 -20.50 18.65 14.80
CA GLY A 62 -21.34 19.73 14.26
C GLY A 62 -20.59 20.97 13.80
N GLU A 63 -19.30 21.11 14.14
CA GLU A 63 -18.44 22.18 13.61
C GLU A 63 -17.84 21.80 12.25
N SER A 64 -17.44 22.81 11.48
CA SER A 64 -16.76 22.61 10.20
C SER A 64 -15.49 21.77 10.35
N TYR A 65 -15.26 20.89 9.39
CA TYR A 65 -14.12 19.96 9.36
C TYR A 65 -14.10 18.91 10.47
N TYR A 66 -15.21 18.67 11.19
CA TYR A 66 -15.35 17.48 12.05
C TYR A 66 -15.45 16.20 11.20
N GLY A 67 -14.98 15.08 11.74
CA GLY A 67 -14.96 13.76 11.10
C GLY A 67 -13.61 13.37 10.50
N GLN A 68 -12.53 14.10 10.83
CA GLN A 68 -11.18 13.79 10.36
C GLN A 68 -10.64 12.49 11.00
N ASP A 69 -9.55 11.98 10.45
CA ASP A 69 -8.93 10.72 10.87
C ASP A 69 -8.63 10.64 12.38
N VAL A 70 -8.08 11.72 12.95
CA VAL A 70 -7.78 11.78 14.40
C VAL A 70 -9.03 11.63 15.28
N GLN A 71 -10.20 12.04 14.79
CA GLN A 71 -11.47 11.95 15.52
C GLN A 71 -12.12 10.56 15.42
N HIS A 72 -11.61 9.70 14.53
CA HIS A 72 -12.07 8.33 14.30
C HIS A 72 -10.88 7.36 14.12
N SER A 73 -9.83 7.57 14.92
CA SER A 73 -8.55 6.90 14.71
C SER A 73 -8.64 5.39 14.92
N GLY A 74 -8.00 4.65 14.00
CA GLY A 74 -7.76 3.22 14.19
C GLY A 74 -6.73 2.96 15.27
N LYS A 75 -6.60 1.68 15.65
CA LYS A 75 -5.57 1.22 16.59
C LYS A 75 -4.18 1.70 16.18
N PRO A 76 -3.44 2.44 17.03
CA PRO A 76 -2.10 2.91 16.70
C PRO A 76 -1.18 1.77 16.27
N ALA A 77 -0.23 2.06 15.37
CA ALA A 77 0.84 1.13 15.08
C ALA A 77 1.73 0.96 16.33
N ALA A 78 2.02 -0.28 16.70
CA ALA A 78 2.85 -0.61 17.85
C ALA A 78 3.93 -1.59 17.42
N TYR A 79 5.18 -1.31 17.78
CA TYR A 79 6.33 -2.09 17.36
C TYR A 79 7.18 -2.48 18.56
N ARG A 80 7.90 -3.60 18.42
CA ARG A 80 8.94 -4.02 19.36
C ARG A 80 10.18 -4.44 18.58
N ASP A 81 11.31 -3.82 18.90
CA ASP A 81 12.61 -4.31 18.45
C ASP A 81 12.97 -5.57 19.24
N VAL A 82 13.23 -6.67 18.54
CA VAL A 82 13.58 -7.96 19.16
C VAL A 82 15.08 -8.00 19.50
N GLY A 83 15.90 -7.13 18.92
CA GLY A 83 17.35 -7.09 19.14
C GLY A 83 18.14 -8.09 18.28
N ASP A 84 17.48 -8.83 17.38
CA ASP A 84 18.07 -9.82 16.48
C ASP A 84 18.08 -9.37 14.99
N GLY A 85 17.83 -8.07 14.78
CA GLY A 85 17.65 -7.48 13.45
C GLY A 85 16.20 -7.49 12.94
N THR A 86 15.24 -7.98 13.74
CA THR A 86 13.81 -7.97 13.41
C THR A 86 12.99 -7.01 14.27
N ILE A 87 11.92 -6.49 13.67
CA ILE A 87 10.89 -5.67 14.33
C ILE A 87 9.58 -6.44 14.31
N LEU A 88 9.01 -6.71 15.48
CA LEU A 88 7.66 -7.26 15.61
C LEU A 88 6.65 -6.12 15.57
N ASP A 89 5.73 -6.15 14.61
CA ASP A 89 4.54 -5.31 14.55
C ASP A 89 3.45 -5.94 15.42
N LEU A 90 3.20 -5.35 16.58
CA LEU A 90 2.22 -5.81 17.56
C LEU A 90 0.78 -5.50 17.14
N THR A 91 0.58 -4.66 16.13
CA THR A 91 -0.75 -4.29 15.61
C THR A 91 -1.19 -5.28 14.54
N THR A 92 -0.31 -5.62 13.59
CA THR A 92 -0.63 -6.54 12.48
C THR A 92 -0.21 -7.98 12.76
N GLY A 93 0.67 -8.22 13.73
CA GLY A 93 1.29 -9.52 14.01
C GLY A 93 2.42 -9.89 13.03
N LEU A 94 2.76 -9.01 12.08
CA LEU A 94 3.84 -9.23 11.13
C LEU A 94 5.21 -9.03 11.79
N THR A 95 6.23 -9.71 11.27
CA THR A 95 7.62 -9.46 11.65
C THR A 95 8.39 -8.95 10.44
N TRP A 96 9.17 -7.89 10.64
CA TRP A 96 9.84 -7.14 9.59
C TRP A 96 11.34 -7.13 9.79
N THR A 97 12.12 -7.06 8.71
CA THR A 97 13.55 -6.75 8.83
C THR A 97 13.71 -5.30 9.29
N LYS A 98 14.65 -5.04 10.21
CA LYS A 98 14.95 -3.68 10.71
C LYS A 98 15.76 -2.86 9.71
N ALA A 99 16.81 -3.45 9.14
CA ALA A 99 17.75 -2.79 8.23
C ALA A 99 17.21 -2.66 6.79
N VAL A 100 17.90 -1.85 5.99
CA VAL A 100 17.64 -1.62 4.56
C VAL A 100 18.90 -1.92 3.74
N ASP A 101 18.75 -2.47 2.54
CA ASP A 101 19.86 -2.57 1.57
C ASP A 101 20.01 -1.24 0.82
N GLY A 102 21.13 -0.55 1.02
CA GLY A 102 21.43 0.71 0.35
C GLY A 102 21.60 0.62 -1.17
N ARG A 103 21.85 -0.57 -1.74
CA ARG A 103 22.14 -0.74 -3.17
C ARG A 103 20.89 -0.66 -4.06
N LYS A 104 19.70 -0.76 -3.45
CA LYS A 104 18.40 -1.00 -4.13
C LYS A 104 18.41 -2.28 -4.99
N LEU A 105 17.26 -2.90 -5.17
CA LEU A 105 17.13 -4.18 -5.88
C LEU A 105 16.09 -4.09 -6.99
N ALA A 106 16.35 -4.80 -8.09
CA ALA A 106 15.32 -5.10 -9.06
C ALA A 106 14.31 -6.11 -8.48
N PRO A 107 13.05 -6.14 -8.94
CA PRO A 107 12.04 -7.03 -8.35
C PRO A 107 12.44 -8.51 -8.26
N ALA A 108 13.07 -9.06 -9.32
CA ALA A 108 13.50 -10.46 -9.32
C ALA A 108 14.66 -10.74 -8.34
N GLU A 109 15.56 -9.77 -8.15
CA GLU A 109 16.67 -9.89 -7.19
C GLU A 109 16.14 -9.87 -5.75
N ALA A 110 15.17 -9.00 -5.46
CA ALA A 110 14.52 -8.93 -4.16
C ALA A 110 13.87 -10.28 -3.77
N GLU A 111 13.15 -10.91 -4.71
CA GLU A 111 12.56 -12.24 -4.49
C GLU A 111 13.60 -13.34 -4.27
N GLN A 112 14.76 -13.26 -4.93
CA GLN A 112 15.85 -14.22 -4.71
C GLN A 112 16.50 -14.00 -3.34
N GLN A 113 16.74 -12.75 -2.97
CA GLN A 113 17.31 -12.41 -1.68
C GLN A 113 16.39 -12.84 -0.53
N ALA A 114 15.08 -12.64 -0.64
CA ALA A 114 14.11 -13.08 0.37
C ALA A 114 14.30 -14.56 0.76
N LYS A 115 14.51 -15.45 -0.23
CA LYS A 115 14.70 -16.90 -0.01
C LYS A 115 16.00 -17.24 0.73
N GLN A 116 17.00 -16.37 0.63
CA GLN A 116 18.33 -16.57 1.21
C GLN A 116 18.46 -15.93 2.59
N LEU A 117 17.60 -14.98 2.96
CA LEU A 117 17.67 -14.28 4.23
C LEU A 117 17.50 -15.22 5.43
N ARG A 118 18.31 -14.97 6.47
CA ARG A 118 18.32 -15.71 7.75
C ARG A 118 18.28 -14.79 8.98
N ILE A 119 17.81 -13.55 8.82
CA ILE A 119 17.73 -12.55 9.90
C ILE A 119 16.79 -13.07 10.99
N GLY A 120 17.17 -12.89 12.27
CA GLY A 120 16.45 -13.46 13.42
C GLY A 120 16.38 -14.99 13.43
N GLY A 121 17.21 -15.68 12.64
CA GLY A 121 17.17 -17.14 12.49
C GLY A 121 16.02 -17.67 11.62
N PHE A 122 15.26 -16.80 10.95
CA PHE A 122 14.09 -17.18 10.13
C PHE A 122 14.41 -17.33 8.64
N SER A 123 13.74 -18.25 7.95
CA SER A 123 13.97 -18.54 6.52
C SER A 123 12.74 -18.35 5.62
N ASP A 124 11.61 -17.91 6.19
CA ASP A 124 10.32 -17.69 5.53
C ASP A 124 10.07 -16.22 5.16
N TRP A 125 11.17 -15.47 4.96
CA TRP A 125 11.13 -14.08 4.51
C TRP A 125 10.59 -13.96 3.09
N ARG A 126 9.84 -12.87 2.83
CA ARG A 126 9.29 -12.53 1.51
C ARG A 126 9.27 -11.02 1.30
N VAL A 127 9.17 -10.61 0.04
CA VAL A 127 8.86 -9.22 -0.33
C VAL A 127 7.39 -8.95 0.08
N PRO A 128 7.09 -7.85 0.80
CA PRO A 128 5.75 -7.57 1.28
C PRO A 128 4.80 -7.30 0.11
N SER A 129 3.54 -7.73 0.25
CA SER A 129 2.46 -7.21 -0.58
C SER A 129 2.31 -5.70 -0.34
N ILE A 130 1.61 -5.01 -1.25
CA ILE A 130 1.42 -3.57 -1.10
C ILE A 130 0.58 -3.21 0.12
N LYS A 131 -0.40 -4.04 0.52
CA LYS A 131 -1.20 -3.83 1.74
C LYS A 131 -0.34 -3.95 3.00
N GLU A 132 0.59 -4.90 3.03
CA GLU A 132 1.56 -5.03 4.12
C GLU A 132 2.51 -3.85 4.17
N LEU A 133 3.12 -3.48 3.04
CA LEU A 133 4.05 -2.35 3.01
C LEU A 133 3.36 -1.03 3.38
N TYR A 134 2.12 -0.84 2.93
CA TYR A 134 1.32 0.34 3.26
C TYR A 134 0.87 0.36 4.72
N SER A 135 0.77 -0.79 5.41
CA SER A 135 0.44 -0.82 6.84
C SER A 135 1.47 -0.07 7.70
N LEU A 136 2.73 0.02 7.23
CA LEU A 136 3.82 0.73 7.90
C LEU A 136 3.77 2.26 7.73
N ILE A 137 2.97 2.79 6.80
CA ILE A 137 2.97 4.24 6.53
C ILE A 137 2.50 5.01 7.77
N ASP A 138 3.26 6.03 8.17
CA ASP A 138 2.92 6.92 9.27
C ASP A 138 2.59 8.31 8.71
N PHE A 139 1.31 8.68 8.75
CA PHE A 139 0.82 9.95 8.22
C PHE A 139 1.12 11.16 9.10
N ARG A 140 1.90 10.97 10.16
CA ARG A 140 2.61 12.08 10.78
C ARG A 140 3.81 12.51 9.94
N GLY A 141 4.33 11.71 9.02
CA GLY A 141 5.40 12.14 8.13
C GLY A 141 5.10 13.47 7.41
N TYR A 142 6.15 14.18 7.04
CA TYR A 142 6.09 15.45 6.32
C TYR A 142 7.17 15.44 5.24
N THR A 143 6.78 15.64 3.97
CA THR A 143 7.75 15.70 2.87
C THR A 143 8.85 16.74 3.13
N GLY A 144 8.54 17.80 3.88
CA GLY A 144 9.42 18.94 4.10
C GLY A 144 9.25 20.00 3.01
N PHE A 145 9.76 21.19 3.30
CA PHE A 145 9.76 22.31 2.35
C PHE A 145 10.95 23.22 2.60
N GLU A 146 11.57 23.65 1.50
CA GLU A 146 12.64 24.62 1.46
C GLU A 146 12.45 25.47 0.17
N PRO A 147 12.41 26.81 0.25
CA PRO A 147 12.10 27.68 -0.89
C PRO A 147 12.97 27.43 -2.14
N ASP A 148 14.26 27.19 -1.95
CA ASP A 148 15.25 27.08 -3.03
C ASP A 148 15.62 25.62 -3.35
N ASN A 149 14.67 24.69 -3.19
CA ASN A 149 14.87 23.26 -3.40
C ASN A 149 13.80 22.64 -4.34
N ALA A 150 13.40 23.39 -5.37
CA ALA A 150 12.37 22.96 -6.32
C ALA A 150 12.72 21.64 -7.05
N GLU A 151 14.01 21.40 -7.28
CA GLU A 151 14.50 20.15 -7.91
C GLU A 151 14.60 18.97 -6.93
N MET A 152 14.38 19.20 -5.62
CA MET A 152 14.45 18.18 -4.57
C MET A 152 15.84 17.52 -4.48
N LYS A 153 16.89 18.33 -4.62
CA LYS A 153 18.31 17.89 -4.58
C LYS A 153 18.96 18.01 -3.21
N ARG A 154 18.21 18.47 -2.21
CA ARG A 154 18.59 18.44 -0.79
C ARG A 154 17.44 17.82 0.01
N VAL A 155 17.75 17.21 1.14
CA VAL A 155 16.72 16.83 2.13
C VAL A 155 16.38 18.11 2.90
N PRO A 156 15.12 18.59 2.87
CA PRO A 156 14.72 19.71 3.73
C PRO A 156 14.97 19.38 5.21
N ALA A 157 15.45 20.34 6.00
CA ALA A 157 15.74 20.12 7.42
C ALA A 157 14.49 19.71 8.25
N ASN A 158 13.30 20.04 7.75
CA ASN A 158 12.01 19.69 8.33
C ASN A 158 11.36 18.46 7.67
N ALA A 159 12.06 17.74 6.79
CA ALA A 159 11.55 16.52 6.20
C ALA A 159 11.54 15.39 7.23
N ILE A 160 10.43 14.66 7.28
CA ILE A 160 10.17 13.59 8.24
C ILE A 160 9.61 12.41 7.46
N PRO A 161 10.31 11.26 7.43
CA PRO A 161 9.82 10.08 6.72
C PRO A 161 8.45 9.67 7.23
N PHE A 162 7.59 9.20 6.32
CA PHE A 162 6.29 8.60 6.59
C PHE A 162 6.43 7.17 7.10
N LEU A 163 7.40 6.93 8.00
CA LEU A 163 7.76 5.64 8.57
C LEU A 163 8.24 5.88 10.00
N ASN A 164 7.89 4.98 10.92
CA ASN A 164 8.35 5.08 12.30
C ASN A 164 9.84 4.70 12.41
N THR A 165 10.71 5.69 12.38
CA THR A 165 12.17 5.53 12.39
C THR A 165 12.79 5.28 13.76
N ASP A 166 11.99 5.21 14.84
CA ASP A 166 12.48 4.64 16.11
C ASP A 166 12.75 3.13 15.96
N TYR A 167 11.99 2.48 15.09
CA TYR A 167 12.05 1.04 14.89
C TYR A 167 12.65 0.66 13.53
N PHE A 168 12.39 1.45 12.49
CA PHE A 168 12.79 1.10 11.13
C PHE A 168 13.87 1.99 10.57
N ASN A 169 14.92 1.37 10.05
CA ASN A 169 15.97 2.08 9.32
C ASN A 169 15.40 2.66 8.01
N PHE A 170 15.69 3.93 7.73
CA PHE A 170 15.19 4.63 6.56
C PHE A 170 16.32 5.32 5.79
N ARG A 171 16.15 5.39 4.46
CA ARG A 171 17.06 6.09 3.54
C ARG A 171 16.26 6.95 2.57
N TYR A 172 16.68 8.20 2.40
CA TYR A 172 16.30 9.03 1.26
C TYR A 172 16.99 8.56 -0.03
N GLY A 173 16.65 9.17 -1.17
CA GLY A 173 17.36 8.95 -2.43
C GLY A 173 18.83 9.37 -2.34
N ASN A 174 19.69 8.69 -3.10
CA ASN A 174 21.12 8.91 -3.11
C ASN A 174 21.46 10.18 -3.92
N LEU A 175 21.58 11.30 -3.22
CA LEU A 175 21.94 12.60 -3.81
C LEU A 175 23.31 12.58 -4.51
N ARG A 176 24.28 11.80 -3.99
CA ARG A 176 25.62 11.65 -4.59
C ARG A 176 25.57 10.91 -5.93
N ALA A 177 24.58 10.03 -6.10
CA ALA A 177 24.30 9.36 -7.37
C ALA A 177 23.38 10.18 -8.30
N GLY A 178 23.09 11.44 -7.96
CA GLY A 178 22.25 12.32 -8.77
C GLY A 178 20.75 12.10 -8.62
N GLU A 179 20.30 11.27 -7.68
CA GLU A 179 18.89 11.11 -7.37
C GLU A 179 18.32 12.36 -6.67
N ARG A 180 16.99 12.51 -6.65
CA ARG A 180 16.32 13.44 -5.73
C ARG A 180 16.18 12.78 -4.36
N TYR A 181 16.05 13.54 -3.28
CA TYR A 181 15.91 12.93 -1.95
C TYR A 181 14.64 12.07 -1.82
N ILE A 182 13.59 12.39 -2.59
CA ILE A 182 12.36 11.59 -2.64
C ILE A 182 12.43 10.37 -3.57
N ASP A 183 13.53 10.14 -4.28
CA ASP A 183 13.70 8.93 -5.12
C ASP A 183 14.02 7.69 -4.24
N ALA A 184 13.26 7.54 -3.16
CA ALA A 184 13.35 6.50 -2.14
C ALA A 184 12.18 5.51 -2.27
N GLN A 185 11.90 5.05 -3.49
CA GLN A 185 10.78 4.16 -3.77
C GLN A 185 11.01 2.76 -3.16
N TRP A 186 10.05 2.25 -2.39
CA TRP A 186 10.12 0.93 -1.75
C TRP A 186 9.25 -0.10 -2.49
N LEU A 187 9.84 -1.24 -2.79
CA LEU A 187 9.23 -2.32 -3.56
C LEU A 187 8.18 -3.08 -2.74
N SER A 188 7.05 -3.39 -3.37
CA SER A 188 6.17 -4.48 -2.96
C SER A 188 6.20 -5.63 -3.98
N SER A 189 5.63 -6.77 -3.62
CA SER A 189 5.41 -7.91 -4.52
C SER A 189 4.10 -7.80 -5.32
N THR A 190 3.34 -6.72 -5.18
CA THR A 190 2.04 -6.56 -5.83
C THR A 190 2.19 -5.89 -7.22
N PRO A 191 2.02 -6.64 -8.32
CA PRO A 191 2.07 -6.07 -9.66
C PRO A 191 0.86 -5.17 -9.90
N TYR A 192 1.01 -4.16 -10.77
CA TYR A 192 -0.16 -3.58 -11.41
C TYR A 192 -0.56 -4.50 -12.57
N VAL A 193 -1.85 -4.87 -12.62
CA VAL A 193 -2.36 -5.78 -13.65
C VAL A 193 -2.40 -5.16 -15.05
N SER A 194 -2.18 -3.85 -15.16
CA SER A 194 -2.00 -3.15 -16.44
C SER A 194 -0.61 -2.48 -16.48
N THR A 195 -0.41 -1.61 -17.46
CA THR A 195 0.81 -0.83 -17.64
C THR A 195 0.58 0.63 -17.31
N THR A 196 1.65 1.35 -16.98
CA THR A 196 1.60 2.81 -16.81
C THR A 196 2.47 3.52 -17.86
N MET A 197 2.23 4.82 -18.04
CA MET A 197 2.90 5.71 -19.00
C MET A 197 3.08 5.08 -20.39
N LEU A 198 4.32 4.78 -20.79
CA LEU A 198 4.70 4.33 -22.13
C LEU A 198 4.54 2.80 -22.30
N GLY A 199 3.55 2.22 -21.62
CA GLY A 199 3.33 0.77 -21.61
C GLY A 199 4.30 0.03 -20.69
N ASP A 200 4.89 0.70 -19.71
CA ASP A 200 5.86 0.10 -18.81
C ASP A 200 5.18 -0.96 -17.94
N LYS A 201 5.86 -2.10 -17.75
CA LYS A 201 5.47 -3.06 -16.74
C LYS A 201 5.63 -2.41 -15.37
N THR A 202 4.61 -2.54 -14.55
CA THR A 202 4.44 -1.73 -13.33
C THR A 202 4.25 -2.60 -12.11
N VAL A 203 4.85 -2.19 -11.00
CA VAL A 203 4.67 -2.79 -9.67
C VAL A 203 4.26 -1.69 -8.71
N PHE A 204 3.35 -1.96 -7.78
CA PHE A 204 3.03 -0.98 -6.74
C PHE A 204 4.16 -0.90 -5.71
N GLY A 205 4.32 0.27 -5.12
CA GLY A 205 5.18 0.45 -3.98
C GLY A 205 4.83 1.69 -3.19
N VAL A 206 5.48 1.84 -2.04
CA VAL A 206 5.30 2.97 -1.13
C VAL A 206 6.56 3.81 -1.15
N ASN A 207 6.42 5.12 -1.16
CA ASN A 207 7.54 6.03 -1.01
C ASN A 207 7.45 6.73 0.35
N PHE A 208 8.12 6.18 1.35
CA PHE A 208 8.11 6.75 2.70
C PHE A 208 8.80 8.13 2.78
N ALA A 209 9.50 8.59 1.74
CA ALA A 209 10.01 9.96 1.69
C ALA A 209 8.91 11.00 1.41
N ASP A 210 7.83 10.62 0.71
CA ASP A 210 6.79 11.55 0.24
C ASP A 210 5.34 11.11 0.57
N GLY A 211 5.19 10.02 1.31
CA GLY A 211 3.91 9.56 1.88
C GLY A 211 2.92 9.00 0.86
N ARG A 212 3.39 8.41 -0.24
CA ARG A 212 2.51 7.99 -1.36
C ARG A 212 2.70 6.55 -1.79
N LEU A 213 1.60 5.93 -2.19
CA LEU A 213 1.55 4.65 -2.90
C LEU A 213 1.37 4.89 -4.40
N LYS A 214 2.28 4.38 -5.23
CA LYS A 214 2.23 4.57 -6.69
C LYS A 214 2.60 3.28 -7.41
N GLY A 215 2.09 3.12 -8.62
CA GLY A 215 2.63 2.19 -9.60
C GLY A 215 3.95 2.71 -10.13
N TYR A 216 5.02 1.94 -9.94
CA TYR A 216 6.34 2.20 -10.50
C TYR A 216 6.53 1.42 -11.79
N GLY A 217 6.50 2.12 -12.92
CA GLY A 217 6.99 1.58 -14.19
C GLY A 217 8.46 1.20 -14.02
N TYR A 218 8.76 -0.09 -14.12
CA TYR A 218 10.09 -0.62 -13.81
C TYR A 218 10.75 -1.32 -15.00
N LEU A 219 9.98 -1.69 -16.02
CA LEU A 219 10.51 -2.35 -17.21
C LEU A 219 9.74 -1.89 -18.46
N PRO A 220 10.38 -1.12 -19.37
CA PRO A 220 9.73 -0.67 -20.60
C PRO A 220 9.47 -1.81 -21.59
N PRO A 221 8.37 -1.75 -22.36
CA PRO A 221 7.98 -2.81 -23.28
C PRO A 221 8.99 -2.90 -24.43
N GLY A 222 9.34 -4.12 -24.84
CA GLY A 222 10.22 -4.40 -25.97
C GLY A 222 11.70 -4.00 -25.79
N LYS A 223 12.09 -3.36 -24.68
CA LYS A 223 13.45 -2.87 -24.44
C LYS A 223 14.25 -3.79 -23.51
N LYS A 224 14.52 -5.02 -23.95
CA LYS A 224 15.25 -6.05 -23.16
C LYS A 224 16.67 -5.65 -22.72
N LYS A 225 17.27 -4.62 -23.34
CA LYS A 225 18.61 -4.11 -22.99
C LYS A 225 18.60 -3.03 -21.90
N VAL A 226 17.42 -2.51 -21.53
CA VAL A 226 17.31 -1.53 -20.44
C VAL A 226 17.21 -2.30 -19.13
N PRO A 227 18.13 -2.10 -18.17
CA PRO A 227 18.04 -2.77 -16.88
C PRO A 227 16.75 -2.35 -16.16
N PRO A 228 16.11 -3.27 -15.42
CA PRO A 228 14.92 -2.93 -14.65
C PRO A 228 15.25 -1.87 -13.59
N LYS A 229 14.29 -0.99 -13.31
CA LYS A 229 14.39 -0.03 -12.22
C LYS A 229 14.60 -0.77 -10.89
N ARG A 230 15.41 -0.16 -10.02
CA ARG A 230 15.78 -0.69 -8.71
C ARG A 230 15.10 0.11 -7.59
N PHE A 231 14.79 -0.54 -6.49
CA PHE A 231 14.00 -0.01 -5.38
C PHE A 231 14.62 -0.35 -4.02
N TYR A 232 14.34 0.44 -2.98
CA TYR A 232 14.58 -0.03 -1.62
C TYR A 232 13.67 -1.21 -1.30
N VAL A 233 14.13 -2.13 -0.45
CA VAL A 233 13.36 -3.33 -0.09
C VAL A 233 13.45 -3.53 1.42
N ARG A 234 12.30 -3.85 2.02
CA ARG A 234 12.17 -4.40 3.37
C ARG A 234 11.48 -5.74 3.24
N TYR A 235 11.89 -6.72 4.03
CA TYR A 235 11.29 -8.06 4.00
C TYR A 235 10.39 -8.26 5.20
N VAL A 236 9.38 -9.10 5.02
CA VAL A 236 8.36 -9.40 6.01
C VAL A 236 8.15 -10.90 6.12
N ARG A 237 7.66 -11.35 7.26
CA ARG A 237 7.18 -12.70 7.52
C ARG A 237 5.94 -12.67 8.41
N GLY A 238 5.28 -13.82 8.53
CA GLY A 238 4.00 -13.96 9.25
C GLY A 238 2.81 -14.12 8.31
N ALA A 239 1.62 -14.26 8.91
CA ALA A 239 0.37 -14.45 8.18
C ALA A 239 0.09 -13.29 7.21
N PRO A 240 -0.46 -13.54 6.01
CA PRO A 240 -0.78 -12.47 5.07
C PRO A 240 -1.74 -11.44 5.67
N TYR A 241 -1.42 -10.16 5.52
CA TYR A 241 -2.28 -9.05 5.90
C TYR A 241 -3.08 -8.53 4.70
N GLY A 242 -4.32 -8.06 4.92
CA GLY A 242 -5.11 -7.47 3.85
C GLY A 242 -5.90 -8.45 2.99
N VAL A 243 -6.13 -9.67 3.50
CA VAL A 243 -7.04 -10.65 2.90
C VAL A 243 -8.46 -10.34 3.38
N ASN A 244 -9.28 -9.75 2.51
CA ASN A 244 -10.66 -9.40 2.83
C ASN A 244 -11.58 -10.63 2.79
N GLN A 245 -12.64 -10.61 3.60
CA GLN A 245 -13.71 -11.60 3.60
C GLN A 245 -15.06 -10.88 3.56
N PHE A 246 -15.36 -10.33 2.38
CA PHE A 246 -16.57 -9.52 2.18
C PHE A 246 -17.84 -10.38 2.17
N GLN A 247 -18.85 -9.88 2.85
CA GLN A 247 -20.21 -10.41 2.87
C GLN A 247 -21.19 -9.26 2.63
N ASP A 248 -22.03 -9.40 1.61
CA ASP A 248 -23.19 -8.53 1.42
C ASP A 248 -24.25 -8.86 2.49
N ASN A 249 -24.71 -7.83 3.20
CA ASN A 249 -25.72 -7.97 4.25
C ASN A 249 -27.16 -7.85 3.72
N GLY A 250 -27.33 -7.47 2.45
CA GLY A 250 -28.66 -7.33 1.83
C GLY A 250 -29.42 -6.06 2.22
N ASP A 251 -28.82 -5.17 3.01
CA ASP A 251 -29.40 -3.93 3.53
C ASP A 251 -28.72 -2.66 2.98
N GLY A 252 -27.88 -2.82 1.94
CA GLY A 252 -27.06 -1.75 1.38
C GLY A 252 -25.67 -1.62 2.03
N THR A 253 -25.29 -2.55 2.90
CA THR A 253 -23.96 -2.61 3.51
C THR A 253 -23.20 -3.90 3.18
N ILE A 254 -21.87 -3.84 3.30
CA ILE A 254 -20.96 -4.98 3.14
C ILE A 254 -20.10 -5.09 4.39
N THR A 255 -20.13 -6.25 5.04
CA THR A 255 -19.23 -6.56 6.16
C THR A 255 -17.95 -7.19 5.62
N ASP A 256 -16.80 -6.66 6.01
CA ASP A 256 -15.54 -7.38 5.87
C ASP A 256 -15.24 -8.15 7.16
N ARG A 257 -15.48 -9.47 7.13
CA ARG A 257 -15.31 -10.33 8.31
C ARG A 257 -13.85 -10.41 8.78
N SER A 258 -12.88 -10.10 7.92
CA SER A 258 -11.47 -10.14 8.33
C SER A 258 -11.09 -8.93 9.17
N SER A 259 -11.61 -7.74 8.87
CA SER A 259 -11.32 -6.51 9.63
C SER A 259 -12.38 -6.13 10.66
N GLY A 260 -13.58 -6.69 10.55
CA GLY A 260 -14.75 -6.29 11.33
C GLY A 260 -15.34 -4.94 10.90
N LEU A 261 -14.86 -4.34 9.81
CA LEU A 261 -15.38 -3.10 9.25
C LEU A 261 -16.65 -3.37 8.43
N ILE A 262 -17.59 -2.44 8.50
CA ILE A 262 -18.80 -2.46 7.69
C ILE A 262 -18.77 -1.24 6.76
N TRP A 263 -19.06 -1.47 5.48
CA TRP A 263 -18.94 -0.48 4.42
C TRP A 263 -20.27 -0.21 3.76
N SER A 264 -20.47 1.02 3.26
CA SER A 264 -21.58 1.26 2.33
C SER A 264 -21.34 0.51 1.02
N LYS A 265 -22.36 -0.18 0.51
CA LYS A 265 -22.30 -0.89 -0.77
C LYS A 265 -22.21 0.08 -1.95
N ASN A 266 -22.97 1.17 -1.89
CA ASN A 266 -22.92 2.27 -2.84
C ASN A 266 -21.90 3.34 -2.38
N ASP A 267 -21.32 4.04 -3.34
CA ASP A 267 -20.61 5.29 -3.09
C ASP A 267 -21.54 6.51 -3.20
N SER A 268 -20.99 7.72 -3.01
CA SER A 268 -21.75 8.96 -3.03
C SER A 268 -22.39 9.31 -4.38
N GLY A 269 -22.09 8.58 -5.46
CA GLY A 269 -22.62 8.82 -6.81
C GLY A 269 -22.09 10.08 -7.51
N LYS A 270 -21.46 10.98 -6.76
CA LYS A 270 -20.88 12.23 -7.24
C LYS A 270 -19.64 12.61 -6.43
N GLY A 271 -18.74 13.35 -7.07
CA GLY A 271 -17.57 13.92 -6.41
C GLY A 271 -17.95 15.06 -5.47
N LEU A 272 -17.33 15.08 -4.30
CA LEU A 272 -17.47 16.08 -3.25
C LEU A 272 -16.11 16.69 -2.95
N ASN A 273 -16.04 17.97 -2.60
CA ASN A 273 -14.82 18.49 -1.99
C ASN A 273 -14.60 17.85 -0.61
N TRP A 274 -13.43 18.04 -0.02
CA TRP A 274 -13.09 17.29 1.20
C TRP A 274 -13.97 17.66 2.41
N ALA A 275 -14.34 18.93 2.57
CA ALA A 275 -15.23 19.37 3.65
C ALA A 275 -16.66 18.83 3.47
N GLU A 276 -17.18 18.85 2.24
CA GLU A 276 -18.45 18.23 1.87
C GLU A 276 -18.44 16.72 2.11
N ALA A 277 -17.32 16.04 1.84
CA ALA A 277 -17.16 14.60 2.07
C ALA A 277 -17.24 14.24 3.56
N LEU A 278 -16.62 15.04 4.43
CA LEU A 278 -16.74 14.89 5.89
C LEU A 278 -18.19 15.07 6.34
N GLN A 279 -18.85 16.14 5.91
CA GLN A 279 -20.26 16.40 6.24
C GLN A 279 -21.20 15.31 5.71
N TYR A 280 -20.97 14.83 4.49
CA TYR A 280 -21.73 13.73 3.89
C TYR A 280 -21.66 12.47 4.76
N ALA A 281 -20.48 12.15 5.29
CA ALA A 281 -20.31 10.97 6.11
C ALA A 281 -20.95 11.12 7.50
N GLU A 282 -20.72 12.24 8.17
CA GLU A 282 -21.28 12.51 9.51
C GLU A 282 -22.81 12.63 9.53
N GLY A 283 -23.40 13.06 8.41
CA GLY A 283 -24.85 13.15 8.22
C GLY A 283 -25.50 11.86 7.71
N ALA A 284 -24.75 10.80 7.45
CA ALA A 284 -25.29 9.60 6.81
C ALA A 284 -26.10 8.73 7.79
N GLU A 285 -27.26 8.30 7.32
CA GLU A 285 -28.07 7.25 7.94
C GLU A 285 -28.27 6.12 6.92
N LEU A 286 -27.75 4.94 7.22
CA LEU A 286 -27.81 3.77 6.34
C LEU A 286 -27.93 2.51 7.20
N ALA A 287 -28.83 1.60 6.80
CA ALA A 287 -29.16 0.37 7.52
C ALA A 287 -29.49 0.60 9.02
N GLY A 288 -30.17 1.72 9.34
CA GLY A 288 -30.52 2.08 10.72
C GLY A 288 -29.36 2.60 11.57
N HIS A 289 -28.19 2.85 10.98
CA HIS A 289 -26.99 3.30 11.66
C HIS A 289 -26.62 4.74 11.28
N ARG A 290 -26.10 5.49 12.27
CA ARG A 290 -25.71 6.92 12.17
C ARG A 290 -24.26 7.20 12.57
N ASP A 291 -23.49 6.15 12.80
CA ASP A 291 -22.06 6.16 13.16
C ASP A 291 -21.16 5.97 11.93
N TRP A 292 -21.68 6.33 10.75
CA TRP A 292 -20.93 6.32 9.50
C TRP A 292 -19.91 7.45 9.47
N ARG A 293 -18.77 7.18 8.85
CA ARG A 293 -17.65 8.13 8.76
C ARG A 293 -16.90 7.96 7.44
N LEU A 294 -16.11 8.97 7.13
CA LEU A 294 -15.15 8.91 6.03
C LEU A 294 -13.98 7.99 6.47
N PRO A 295 -13.57 7.00 5.64
CA PRO A 295 -12.52 6.06 6.00
C PRO A 295 -11.17 6.76 6.10
N SER A 296 -10.29 6.23 6.94
CA SER A 296 -8.88 6.65 6.91
C SER A 296 -8.21 6.16 5.62
N ALA A 297 -7.06 6.72 5.28
CA ALA A 297 -6.28 6.31 4.11
C ALA A 297 -5.94 4.80 4.15
N LYS A 298 -5.64 4.26 5.34
CA LYS A 298 -5.32 2.84 5.52
C LYS A 298 -6.55 1.95 5.38
N GLU A 299 -7.71 2.34 5.90
CA GLU A 299 -8.95 1.59 5.71
C GLU A 299 -9.37 1.57 4.23
N LEU A 300 -9.28 2.71 3.55
CA LEU A 300 -9.66 2.81 2.15
C LEU A 300 -8.71 2.01 1.25
N GLN A 301 -7.40 2.01 1.55
CA GLN A 301 -6.43 1.16 0.85
C GLN A 301 -6.65 -0.33 1.14
N TYR A 302 -7.11 -0.68 2.34
CA TYR A 302 -7.34 -2.05 2.77
C TYR A 302 -8.38 -2.79 1.91
N ILE A 303 -9.34 -2.07 1.31
CA ILE A 303 -10.39 -2.65 0.44
C ILE A 303 -10.05 -2.63 -1.05
N VAL A 304 -8.88 -2.14 -1.44
CA VAL A 304 -8.45 -2.18 -2.85
C VAL A 304 -8.22 -3.63 -3.28
N ASP A 305 -8.77 -3.98 -4.44
CA ASP A 305 -8.47 -5.23 -5.15
C ASP A 305 -7.46 -4.96 -6.27
N TYR A 306 -6.20 -5.24 -5.96
CA TYR A 306 -5.07 -5.03 -6.88
C TYR A 306 -5.03 -6.03 -8.05
N SER A 307 -5.91 -7.04 -8.07
CA SER A 307 -6.06 -7.94 -9.23
C SER A 307 -6.94 -7.33 -10.33
N ARG A 308 -7.54 -6.16 -10.09
CA ARG A 308 -8.55 -5.54 -10.94
C ARG A 308 -8.11 -4.16 -11.40
N SER A 309 -8.51 -3.80 -12.60
CA SER A 309 -8.38 -2.45 -13.13
C SER A 309 -9.43 -2.14 -14.19
N PRO A 310 -9.64 -0.85 -14.51
CA PRO A 310 -10.51 -0.46 -15.62
C PRO A 310 -10.04 -1.02 -16.98
N GLU A 311 -8.75 -1.31 -17.12
CA GLU A 311 -8.20 -1.84 -18.36
C GLU A 311 -8.42 -3.35 -18.50
N THR A 312 -8.13 -4.12 -17.45
CA THR A 312 -8.10 -5.59 -17.53
C THR A 312 -9.43 -6.24 -17.20
N SER A 313 -10.07 -5.78 -16.13
CA SER A 313 -11.33 -6.34 -15.62
C SER A 313 -12.57 -5.52 -15.99
N LYS A 314 -12.39 -4.37 -16.65
CA LYS A 314 -13.45 -3.40 -16.98
C LYS A 314 -14.28 -2.98 -15.75
N SER A 315 -13.65 -2.93 -14.58
CA SER A 315 -14.25 -2.53 -13.31
C SER A 315 -13.30 -1.61 -12.53
N ALA A 316 -13.80 -0.99 -11.47
CA ALA A 316 -12.97 -0.40 -10.43
C ALA A 316 -12.04 -1.46 -9.81
N ALA A 317 -10.93 -1.02 -9.21
CA ALA A 317 -10.00 -1.82 -8.43
C ALA A 317 -10.55 -2.15 -7.02
N ILE A 318 -11.73 -2.77 -6.98
CA ILE A 318 -12.45 -3.18 -5.76
C ILE A 318 -13.25 -4.45 -6.04
N ASP A 319 -13.58 -5.19 -4.99
CA ASP A 319 -14.43 -6.38 -5.07
C ASP A 319 -15.80 -6.05 -5.74
N PRO A 320 -16.30 -6.88 -6.67
CA PRO A 320 -17.57 -6.66 -7.37
C PRO A 320 -18.82 -6.60 -6.49
N LEU A 321 -18.77 -7.00 -5.22
CA LEU A 321 -19.86 -6.76 -4.28
C LEU A 321 -20.12 -5.26 -4.10
N PHE A 322 -19.10 -4.43 -4.22
CA PHE A 322 -19.23 -2.98 -4.11
C PHE A 322 -19.70 -2.37 -5.43
N ASN A 323 -20.72 -1.51 -5.35
CA ASN A 323 -21.12 -0.68 -6.47
C ASN A 323 -20.18 0.52 -6.57
N ALA A 324 -19.49 0.66 -7.71
CA ALA A 324 -18.62 1.79 -8.01
C ALA A 324 -19.20 2.60 -9.18
N THR A 325 -19.42 3.89 -8.96
CA THR A 325 -19.99 4.77 -9.98
C THR A 325 -19.00 4.98 -11.13
N ALA A 326 -19.44 4.64 -12.34
CA ALA A 326 -18.67 4.85 -13.56
C ALA A 326 -18.63 6.34 -13.91
N ILE A 327 -17.48 6.80 -14.40
CA ILE A 327 -17.27 8.19 -14.83
C ILE A 327 -16.70 8.22 -16.24
N ARG A 328 -16.70 9.41 -16.85
CA ARG A 328 -15.79 9.74 -17.94
C ARG A 328 -14.59 10.47 -17.36
N ASN A 329 -13.39 9.93 -17.56
CA ASN A 329 -12.17 10.56 -17.10
C ASN A 329 -11.78 11.76 -17.99
N GLU A 330 -10.67 12.41 -17.64
CA GLU A 330 -10.13 13.60 -18.29
C GLU A 330 -9.73 13.36 -19.75
N ALA A 331 -9.56 12.10 -20.16
CA ALA A 331 -9.34 11.68 -21.54
C ALA A 331 -10.65 11.34 -22.30
N GLY A 332 -11.83 11.58 -21.69
CA GLY A 332 -13.14 11.24 -22.23
C GLY A 332 -13.49 9.75 -22.19
N LYS A 333 -12.66 8.91 -21.57
CA LYS A 333 -12.80 7.44 -21.56
C LYS A 333 -13.60 6.95 -20.35
N PRO A 334 -14.30 5.80 -20.47
CA PRO A 334 -14.90 5.12 -19.32
C PRO A 334 -13.85 4.78 -18.25
N ASP A 335 -14.15 5.14 -17.01
CA ASP A 335 -13.27 4.94 -15.86
C ASP A 335 -14.07 4.93 -14.55
N PHE A 336 -13.36 4.90 -13.43
CA PHE A 336 -13.93 4.98 -12.08
C PHE A 336 -13.27 6.10 -11.27
N ALA A 337 -13.94 6.50 -10.20
CA ALA A 337 -13.54 7.67 -9.42
C ALA A 337 -12.33 7.43 -8.51
N TYR A 338 -11.85 8.54 -7.96
CA TYR A 338 -11.01 8.53 -6.78
C TYR A 338 -11.90 8.73 -5.56
N TYR A 339 -11.47 8.23 -4.41
CA TYR A 339 -12.25 8.23 -3.19
C TYR A 339 -11.48 8.94 -2.09
N TRP A 340 -12.14 9.89 -1.44
CA TRP A 340 -11.57 10.62 -0.32
C TRP A 340 -11.36 9.71 0.89
N SER A 341 -10.27 9.98 1.61
CA SER A 341 -10.11 9.56 3.00
C SER A 341 -10.20 10.76 3.94
N SER A 342 -10.37 10.50 5.22
CA SER A 342 -10.33 11.51 6.30
C SER A 342 -8.90 11.92 6.69
N THR A 343 -7.88 11.33 6.06
CA THR A 343 -6.47 11.54 6.38
C THR A 343 -5.87 12.71 5.60
N THR A 344 -5.26 13.65 6.31
CA THR A 344 -4.48 14.74 5.72
C THR A 344 -3.08 14.26 5.30
N LEU A 345 -2.57 14.72 4.15
CA LEU A 345 -1.16 14.55 3.76
C LEU A 345 -0.40 15.87 4.01
N LEU A 346 0.72 15.78 4.73
CA LEU A 346 1.56 16.94 5.02
C LEU A 346 2.66 17.05 3.98
N ASP A 347 2.58 18.10 3.16
CA ASP A 347 3.43 18.23 1.99
C ASP A 347 3.53 19.69 1.55
N GLY A 348 4.75 20.09 1.16
CA GLY A 348 5.05 21.42 0.65
C GLY A 348 4.88 22.55 1.68
N PRO A 349 4.85 23.82 1.23
CA PRO A 349 4.93 24.99 2.12
C PRO A 349 3.70 25.23 3.00
N GLN A 350 2.59 24.54 2.72
CA GLN A 350 1.33 24.66 3.45
C GLN A 350 0.89 23.26 3.89
N PRO A 351 1.57 22.67 4.90
CA PRO A 351 1.19 21.37 5.44
C PRO A 351 -0.24 21.46 5.97
N GLY A 352 -1.09 20.51 5.58
CA GLY A 352 -2.51 20.52 5.93
C GLY A 352 -3.45 20.79 4.75
N ARG A 353 -2.97 21.42 3.68
CA ARG A 353 -3.78 21.78 2.50
C ARG A 353 -4.27 20.58 1.68
N GLN A 354 -3.59 19.43 1.78
CA GLN A 354 -3.88 18.25 1.00
C GLN A 354 -4.53 17.15 1.85
N ALA A 355 -5.50 16.45 1.27
CA ALA A 355 -6.05 15.22 1.83
C ALA A 355 -5.70 14.03 0.94
N VAL A 356 -5.68 12.85 1.53
CA VAL A 356 -5.37 11.61 0.84
C VAL A 356 -6.60 11.08 0.11
N TYR A 357 -6.41 10.61 -1.13
CA TYR A 357 -7.39 9.82 -1.86
C TYR A 357 -6.80 8.50 -2.33
N VAL A 358 -7.65 7.50 -2.56
CA VAL A 358 -7.30 6.25 -3.26
C VAL A 358 -8.00 6.22 -4.62
N ALA A 359 -7.24 5.91 -5.68
CA ALA A 359 -7.76 5.84 -7.03
C ALA A 359 -8.30 4.43 -7.33
N PHE A 360 -9.62 4.27 -7.38
CA PHE A 360 -10.23 2.99 -7.78
C PHE A 360 -10.35 2.85 -9.30
N GLY A 361 -10.31 3.97 -10.03
CA GLY A 361 -10.04 4.02 -11.46
C GLY A 361 -8.56 4.29 -11.79
N ARG A 362 -8.24 4.55 -13.05
CA ARG A 362 -6.85 4.87 -13.48
C ARG A 362 -6.37 6.16 -12.81
N ALA A 363 -5.17 6.15 -12.26
CA ALA A 363 -4.56 7.33 -11.65
C ALA A 363 -3.84 8.16 -12.73
N LEU A 364 -4.58 9.10 -13.31
CA LEU A 364 -4.17 9.82 -14.52
C LEU A 364 -3.18 10.95 -14.27
N GLY A 365 -2.38 11.19 -15.31
CA GLY A 365 -1.52 12.36 -15.45
C GLY A 365 -1.41 12.79 -16.91
N GLN A 366 -1.14 14.08 -17.13
CA GLN A 366 -0.98 14.66 -18.46
C GLN A 366 0.51 14.86 -18.77
N MET A 367 1.03 14.05 -19.68
CA MET A 367 2.41 14.13 -20.16
C MET A 367 2.41 14.49 -21.64
N LYS A 368 3.11 15.57 -22.00
CA LYS A 368 3.21 16.06 -23.39
C LYS A 368 1.81 16.22 -24.04
N GLY A 369 0.87 16.80 -23.30
CA GLY A 369 -0.51 17.03 -23.75
C GLY A 369 -1.41 15.79 -23.80
N LYS A 370 -0.92 14.59 -23.43
CA LYS A 370 -1.68 13.34 -23.44
C LYS A 370 -1.97 12.84 -22.04
N TYR A 371 -3.21 12.45 -21.79
CA TYR A 371 -3.59 11.77 -20.56
C TYR A 371 -3.19 10.30 -20.60
N LEU A 372 -2.45 9.88 -19.57
CA LEU A 372 -1.93 8.54 -19.39
C LEU A 372 -2.25 8.07 -17.97
N ASP A 373 -2.38 6.76 -17.79
CA ASP A 373 -2.34 6.17 -16.45
C ASP A 373 -0.90 6.21 -15.95
N VAL A 374 -0.61 7.06 -14.97
CA VAL A 374 0.76 7.33 -14.51
C VAL A 374 1.10 6.63 -13.20
N HIS A 375 0.07 6.23 -12.41
CA HIS A 375 0.28 5.53 -11.14
C HIS A 375 -0.53 4.22 -11.00
N GLY A 376 -1.48 3.92 -11.88
CA GLY A 376 -2.29 2.70 -11.83
C GLY A 376 -3.51 2.79 -10.91
N ALA A 377 -4.55 2.01 -11.25
CA ALA A 377 -5.72 1.82 -10.37
C ALA A 377 -5.32 1.05 -9.10
N GLY A 378 -5.63 1.61 -7.95
CA GLY A 378 -5.16 1.20 -6.62
C GLY A 378 -4.09 2.11 -6.03
N ALA A 379 -3.63 3.14 -6.76
CA ALA A 379 -2.71 4.15 -6.24
C ALA A 379 -3.35 4.99 -5.13
N GLN A 380 -2.55 5.38 -4.14
CA GLN A 380 -2.92 6.40 -3.16
C GLN A 380 -2.11 7.66 -3.39
N ARG A 381 -2.81 8.78 -3.54
CA ARG A 381 -2.23 10.10 -3.79
C ARG A 381 -2.93 11.13 -2.90
N SER A 382 -2.82 12.40 -3.27
CA SER A 382 -3.41 13.50 -2.53
C SER A 382 -3.88 14.58 -3.48
N ASP A 383 -4.96 15.24 -3.09
CA ASP A 383 -5.51 16.40 -3.75
C ASP A 383 -5.63 17.55 -2.74
N PRO A 384 -5.61 18.81 -3.20
CA PRO A 384 -6.03 19.93 -2.38
C PRO A 384 -7.45 19.70 -1.85
N LYS A 385 -7.70 20.09 -0.60
CA LYS A 385 -9.02 19.97 0.03
C LYS A 385 -10.08 20.87 -0.61
N GLU A 386 -9.65 21.93 -1.30
CA GLU A 386 -10.49 22.92 -1.99
C GLU A 386 -9.80 23.47 -3.26
N GLY A 387 -10.58 24.24 -4.02
CA GLY A 387 -10.14 24.94 -5.23
C GLY A 387 -10.60 24.22 -6.49
N GLU A 388 -9.94 24.53 -7.61
CA GLU A 388 -10.30 24.00 -8.92
C GLU A 388 -9.40 22.84 -9.35
N PRO A 389 -9.92 21.92 -10.19
CA PRO A 389 -9.12 20.87 -10.79
C PRO A 389 -7.92 21.42 -11.56
N ARG A 390 -6.80 20.69 -11.53
CA ARG A 390 -5.56 21.10 -12.22
C ARG A 390 -4.63 19.92 -12.51
N ILE A 391 -3.61 20.20 -13.30
CA ILE A 391 -2.50 19.28 -13.61
C ILE A 391 -1.29 19.71 -12.79
N GLN A 392 -0.69 18.79 -12.03
CA GLN A 392 0.38 19.12 -11.08
C GLN A 392 1.57 18.15 -11.12
N GLY A 393 2.78 18.70 -11.01
CA GLY A 393 4.00 17.94 -10.80
C GLY A 393 4.58 17.27 -12.07
N PRO A 394 5.69 16.52 -11.94
CA PRO A 394 6.49 16.09 -13.10
C PRO A 394 5.80 15.12 -14.05
N GLN A 395 4.87 14.30 -13.55
CA GLN A 395 4.06 13.37 -14.35
C GLN A 395 2.72 13.98 -14.77
N GLY A 396 2.50 15.26 -14.43
CA GLY A 396 1.27 15.99 -14.70
C GLY A 396 0.06 15.38 -14.00
N ASP A 397 0.18 14.99 -12.74
CA ASP A 397 -0.88 14.30 -12.00
C ASP A 397 -2.18 15.12 -12.05
N VAL A 398 -3.27 14.44 -12.40
CA VAL A 398 -4.60 15.04 -12.38
C VAL A 398 -5.04 15.20 -10.93
N GLN A 399 -5.31 16.45 -10.54
CA GLN A 399 -5.97 16.78 -9.28
C GLN A 399 -7.41 17.15 -9.56
N ARG A 400 -8.35 16.38 -9.00
CA ARG A 400 -9.79 16.55 -9.24
C ARG A 400 -10.43 17.47 -8.22
N VAL A 401 -9.90 17.52 -6.99
CA VAL A 401 -10.45 18.26 -5.82
C VAL A 401 -11.84 17.76 -5.37
N LYS A 402 -12.69 17.30 -6.30
CA LYS A 402 -13.94 16.61 -6.03
C LYS A 402 -13.75 15.11 -6.24
N ASN A 403 -13.68 14.36 -5.15
CA ASN A 403 -13.54 12.90 -5.14
C ASN A 403 -14.77 12.27 -4.47
N MET A 404 -15.07 11.01 -4.79
CA MET A 404 -16.24 10.32 -4.24
C MET A 404 -16.01 9.85 -2.79
N VAL A 405 -17.09 9.46 -2.14
CA VAL A 405 -17.07 8.94 -0.77
C VAL A 405 -17.64 7.53 -0.74
N ARG A 406 -16.96 6.64 -0.01
CA ARG A 406 -17.52 5.36 0.44
C ARG A 406 -17.47 5.36 1.95
N LEU A 407 -18.60 5.13 2.59
CA LEU A 407 -18.73 5.20 4.04
C LEU A 407 -18.20 3.92 4.67
N VAL A 408 -17.66 4.07 5.87
CA VAL A 408 -17.26 2.95 6.71
C VAL A 408 -17.77 3.18 8.13
N ARG A 409 -17.98 2.10 8.88
CA ARG A 409 -18.26 2.11 10.32
C ARG A 409 -17.64 0.90 11.00
N GLY A 410 -17.66 0.90 12.33
CA GLY A 410 -17.06 -0.14 13.16
C GLY A 410 -15.52 -0.12 13.17
N GLY A 411 -14.94 -1.26 13.55
CA GLY A 411 -13.52 -1.42 13.85
C GLY A 411 -13.15 -0.98 15.28
N GLU A 412 -12.00 -1.44 15.78
CA GLU A 412 -11.43 -0.91 17.03
C GLU A 412 -11.02 0.55 16.81
N LYS A 413 -11.80 1.47 17.39
CA LYS A 413 -11.54 2.90 17.37
C LYS A 413 -11.02 3.38 18.69
N VAL A 414 -9.99 4.20 18.62
CA VAL A 414 -9.41 4.91 19.75
C VAL A 414 -9.53 6.39 19.41
N VAL A 415 -10.11 7.18 20.31
CA VAL A 415 -10.00 8.63 20.23
C VAL A 415 -8.72 8.99 20.98
N PRO A 416 -7.61 9.30 20.29
CA PRO A 416 -6.38 9.71 20.96
C PRO A 416 -6.60 11.03 21.68
N GLU A 417 -5.68 11.37 22.59
CA GLU A 417 -5.60 12.72 23.11
C GLU A 417 -5.42 13.69 21.92
N MET A 418 -6.40 14.58 21.74
CA MET A 418 -6.34 15.60 20.69
C MET A 418 -5.32 16.65 21.11
N LEU A 419 -4.22 16.71 20.39
CA LEU A 419 -3.13 17.61 20.71
C LEU A 419 -3.48 19.05 20.29
N PRO A 420 -2.99 20.06 21.03
CA PRO A 420 -3.11 21.45 20.62
C PRO A 420 -2.35 21.67 19.30
N VAL A 421 -2.65 22.78 18.61
CA VAL A 421 -1.93 23.15 17.39
C VAL A 421 -0.43 23.20 17.67
N ARG A 422 0.36 22.52 16.85
CA ARG A 422 1.82 22.50 16.91
C ARG A 422 2.37 23.92 16.80
N ASP A 423 3.30 24.23 17.69
CA ASP A 423 4.12 25.45 17.67
C ASP A 423 5.19 25.46 16.56
N GLY A 424 5.19 24.44 15.69
CA GLY A 424 6.19 24.22 14.65
C GLY A 424 7.48 23.54 15.12
N LYS A 425 7.62 23.24 16.42
CA LYS A 425 8.78 22.56 17.03
C LYS A 425 8.45 21.16 17.58
N SER A 426 7.17 20.79 17.57
CA SER A 426 6.56 19.64 18.26
C SER A 426 6.40 18.39 17.40
N TYR A 427 7.06 18.35 16.24
CA TYR A 427 7.37 17.08 15.59
C TYR A 427 8.41 16.34 16.42
N PRO A 428 8.42 14.99 16.52
CA PRO A 428 9.59 14.31 17.06
C PRO A 428 10.83 14.85 16.34
N GLU A 429 11.72 15.49 17.11
CA GLU A 429 12.99 16.01 16.63
C GLU A 429 13.63 14.94 15.76
N VAL A 430 13.99 15.33 14.52
CA VAL A 430 14.65 14.54 13.47
C VAL A 430 15.07 13.15 13.94
N ARG A 431 14.25 12.15 13.65
CA ARG A 431 14.56 10.76 13.99
C ARG A 431 15.60 10.20 13.02
N ARG A 432 16.67 9.63 13.59
CA ARG A 432 17.78 8.88 12.97
C ARG A 432 17.59 8.60 11.46
N VAL A 433 17.98 9.55 10.62
CA VAL A 433 18.17 9.31 9.19
C VAL A 433 19.53 8.65 9.07
N LEU A 434 19.57 7.44 8.50
CA LEU A 434 20.86 6.78 8.30
C LEU A 434 21.63 7.49 7.21
N GLU A 435 22.65 8.24 7.62
CA GLU A 435 23.74 8.60 6.72
C GLU A 435 24.69 7.41 6.57
N GLU A 436 25.31 7.31 5.40
CA GLU A 436 25.99 6.12 4.89
C GLU A 436 27.01 5.54 5.89
N GLN A 437 26.91 4.22 6.10
CA GLN A 437 27.85 3.31 6.79
C GLN A 437 27.55 3.05 8.27
N GLY A 438 26.65 2.10 8.57
CA GLY A 438 26.59 1.50 9.91
C GLY A 438 25.40 0.59 10.17
N ASP A 439 24.28 0.84 9.51
CA ASP A 439 22.98 0.21 9.81
C ASP A 439 22.31 -0.41 8.55
N ASP A 440 23.11 -0.71 7.52
CA ASP A 440 22.69 -1.44 6.33
C ASP A 440 22.60 -2.94 6.60
N LEU A 441 21.87 -3.68 5.76
CA LEU A 441 21.92 -5.14 5.79
C LEU A 441 23.39 -5.61 5.62
N PRO A 442 23.92 -6.46 6.54
CA PRO A 442 25.31 -6.92 6.45
C PRO A 442 25.57 -7.58 5.11
N SER A 443 26.74 -7.34 4.50
CA SER A 443 27.11 -7.93 3.19
C SER A 443 26.99 -9.46 3.16
N GLU A 444 27.24 -10.13 4.28
CA GLU A 444 27.08 -11.58 4.46
C GLU A 444 25.62 -12.05 4.34
N SER A 445 24.66 -11.17 4.61
CA SER A 445 23.22 -11.42 4.40
C SER A 445 22.76 -11.13 2.96
N LEU A 446 23.66 -10.61 2.11
CA LEU A 446 23.38 -10.06 0.77
C LEU A 446 23.99 -10.84 -0.40
N LEU A 447 24.76 -11.90 -0.15
CA LEU A 447 25.45 -12.65 -1.20
C LEU A 447 24.99 -14.11 -1.27
N PRO A 448 24.77 -14.67 -2.48
CA PRO A 448 24.63 -16.11 -2.62
C PRO A 448 25.93 -16.80 -2.16
N PRO A 449 25.86 -18.01 -1.57
CA PRO A 449 27.07 -18.79 -1.33
C PRO A 449 27.83 -18.93 -2.65
N ARG A 450 29.16 -18.77 -2.61
CA ARG A 450 30.00 -19.06 -3.79
C ARG A 450 29.61 -20.46 -4.26
N PRO A 451 29.37 -20.69 -5.57
CA PRO A 451 29.30 -22.06 -6.07
C PRO A 451 30.58 -22.74 -5.60
N GLU A 452 30.45 -23.88 -4.92
CA GLU A 452 31.61 -24.69 -4.58
C GLU A 452 32.34 -24.97 -5.91
N GLU A 453 33.51 -24.36 -6.08
CA GLU A 453 34.44 -24.80 -7.10
C GLU A 453 34.78 -26.23 -6.70
N GLY A 454 34.12 -27.19 -7.37
CA GLY A 454 34.38 -28.59 -7.22
C GLY A 454 35.88 -28.78 -7.28
N SER A 455 36.46 -29.29 -6.21
CA SER A 455 37.89 -29.57 -6.16
C SER A 455 38.18 -30.52 -7.32
N THR A 456 38.78 -30.01 -8.39
CA THR A 456 39.45 -30.86 -9.36
C THR A 456 40.65 -31.43 -8.65
N GLY A 457 40.42 -32.59 -8.04
CA GLY A 457 41.47 -33.41 -7.48
C GLY A 457 42.54 -33.58 -8.54
N LYS A 458 43.75 -33.15 -8.22
CA LYS A 458 44.96 -33.53 -8.95
C LYS A 458 45.00 -35.05 -8.99
N ALA A 459 44.68 -35.63 -10.14
CA ALA A 459 45.06 -36.99 -10.45
C ALA A 459 46.55 -36.97 -10.84
N THR A 460 47.38 -37.37 -9.89
CA THR A 460 48.76 -37.80 -10.12
C THR A 460 48.76 -39.13 -10.88
N GLN A 461 49.30 -39.10 -12.12
CA GLN A 461 50.14 -40.10 -12.83
C GLN A 461 49.64 -41.56 -12.97
N PRO A 462 50.10 -42.32 -13.99
CA PRO A 462 51.51 -42.67 -14.24
C PRO A 462 52.22 -41.81 -15.28
#